data_AF-H8MZ52-F1
#
_entry.id   AF-H8MZ52-F1
#
_cell.length_a   1.000
_cell.length_b   1.000
_cell.length_c   1.000
_cell.angle_alpha   90.00
_cell.angle_beta   90.00
_cell.angle_gamma   90.00
#
_symmetry.space_group_name_H-M   'P 1'
#
loop_
_entity.id
_entity.type
_entity.pdbx_description
1 polymer ?
#
loop_
_entity_poly.entity_id
_entity_poly.type
_entity_poly.pdbx_seq_one_letter_code
_entity_poly.pdbx_strand_id
1 'polypeptide(L)'
;MKRALRGWILGLAACWLGCGASQDTVGMEQEATLEDCRQLAPPEGTDRVVAARQVTSQAVTSQVVPIVLVPAGSQALSTVELNTVRQALSNVRRWYERELPNRNVNWAPIQVMQGAQTASYYLTNNNVWNDIPGEIQGQFGWNPWAYTGGAHRIALVMGRDLLGWAGANGYTDGRGLAIVGLESLLELPKCAGNWWCTQEFWHGTVAHELGHTFTLPHDTVADSIMSFHDAYTTRHFTATAATTVQANPATLPKKANWEYCSIDYECATLRCGGNWSGDRLWCLPTPAYPKQAQNIPATFTCRENSQCLTGICTFSPAAGAKVCASSASPNYVTPFFPDVP
;
A
#
# COMPACT_ATOMS: atom_id res chain seq x y z
N MET A 1 20.30 -24.64 49.25
CA MET A 1 20.82 -23.24 49.21
C MET A 1 21.13 -22.93 47.75
N LYS A 2 20.38 -22.03 47.09
CA LYS A 2 20.59 -20.57 46.95
C LYS A 2 21.77 -20.16 46.04
N ARG A 3 21.42 -19.58 44.88
CA ARG A 3 22.12 -18.56 44.05
C ARG A 3 23.48 -18.95 43.44
N ALA A 4 23.77 -18.83 42.14
CA ALA A 4 23.59 -17.75 41.15
C ALA A 4 24.55 -16.56 41.32
N LEU A 5 25.36 -16.23 40.29
CA LEU A 5 25.80 -14.86 39.95
C LEU A 5 26.71 -14.76 38.69
N ARG A 6 26.39 -13.76 37.85
CA ARG A 6 27.12 -13.02 36.77
C ARG A 6 26.06 -12.73 35.68
N GLY A 7 25.54 -11.50 35.47
CA GLY A 7 26.22 -10.19 35.35
C GLY A 7 26.84 -10.10 33.96
N TRP A 8 26.67 -9.10 33.09
CA TRP A 8 26.61 -7.62 33.19
C TRP A 8 25.71 -7.08 32.03
N ILE A 9 25.22 -5.83 31.91
CA ILE A 9 25.11 -4.62 32.77
C ILE A 9 23.85 -3.81 32.28
N LEU A 10 23.42 -2.75 32.99
CA LEU A 10 22.46 -1.74 32.50
C LEU A 10 23.08 -0.33 32.59
N GLY A 11 22.95 0.47 31.53
CA GLY A 11 23.43 1.85 31.47
C GLY A 11 22.30 2.83 31.19
N LEU A 12 21.96 3.65 32.18
CA LEU A 12 21.03 4.78 32.06
C LEU A 12 21.74 6.02 31.53
N ALA A 13 21.07 6.78 30.66
CA ALA A 13 21.36 8.19 30.43
C ALA A 13 20.05 8.96 30.30
N ALA A 14 19.87 9.99 31.14
CA ALA A 14 18.73 10.89 31.10
C ALA A 14 19.19 12.29 30.66
N CYS A 15 18.30 13.05 30.04
CA CYS A 15 18.40 14.49 29.90
C CYS A 15 17.02 15.12 30.15
N TRP A 16 17.00 16.31 30.73
CA TRP A 16 15.82 16.95 31.32
C TRP A 16 15.86 18.46 31.06
N LEU A 17 14.68 19.11 31.10
CA LEU A 17 14.42 20.56 31.00
C LEU A 17 14.65 21.20 29.61
N GLY A 18 13.83 22.16 29.16
CA GLY A 18 12.61 22.71 29.77
C GLY A 18 12.04 23.92 28.99
N CYS A 19 10.92 24.46 29.47
CA CYS A 19 10.14 25.60 28.93
C CYS A 19 9.38 25.34 27.60
N GLY A 20 8.14 25.81 27.42
CA GLY A 20 7.25 26.49 28.36
C GLY A 20 5.81 26.52 27.84
N ALA A 21 4.85 26.67 28.74
CA ALA A 21 3.43 26.81 28.36
C ALA A 21 3.09 28.28 28.10
N SER A 22 2.47 28.57 26.96
CA SER A 22 1.60 29.73 26.78
C SER A 22 0.29 29.25 26.17
N GLN A 23 -0.78 29.29 26.97
CA GLN A 23 -2.12 29.39 26.41
C GLN A 23 -2.22 30.76 25.75
N ASP A 24 -2.59 30.83 24.48
CA ASP A 24 -3.22 32.03 23.96
C ASP A 24 -4.18 31.71 22.81
N THR A 25 -5.39 32.25 22.99
CA THR A 25 -6.44 32.55 22.00
C THR A 25 -6.80 31.52 20.91
N VAL A 26 -8.04 31.05 21.03
CA VAL A 26 -8.84 30.50 19.93
C VAL A 26 -8.95 31.55 18.81
N GLY A 27 -8.15 31.40 17.77
CA GLY A 27 -8.34 32.13 16.51
C GLY A 27 -9.59 31.59 15.82
N MET A 28 -10.61 32.44 15.66
CA MET A 28 -11.85 32.13 14.95
C MET A 28 -11.57 31.48 13.59
N GLU A 29 -12.28 30.40 13.27
CA GLU A 29 -12.43 29.93 11.89
C GLU A 29 -13.16 31.03 11.10
N GLN A 30 -12.38 31.88 10.42
CA GLN A 30 -12.91 32.88 9.54
C GLN A 30 -13.36 32.15 8.26
N GLU A 31 -14.68 31.95 8.11
CA GLU A 31 -15.25 31.40 6.89
C GLU A 31 -14.80 32.25 5.69
N ALA A 32 -13.93 31.67 4.86
CA ALA A 32 -13.49 32.33 3.63
C ALA A 32 -14.71 32.59 2.75
N THR A 33 -14.90 33.83 2.32
CA THR A 33 -16.12 34.19 1.59
C THR A 33 -16.05 33.65 0.15
N LEU A 34 -17.22 33.51 -0.48
CA LEU A 34 -17.31 33.03 -1.87
C LEU A 34 -16.51 33.90 -2.86
N GLU A 35 -16.29 35.18 -2.52
CA GLU A 35 -15.52 36.14 -3.32
C GLU A 35 -14.00 35.94 -3.18
N ASP A 36 -13.51 35.56 -1.98
CA ASP A 36 -12.09 35.29 -1.73
C ASP A 36 -11.59 34.09 -2.55
N CYS A 37 -12.44 33.07 -2.71
CA CYS A 37 -12.13 31.88 -3.51
C CYS A 37 -12.08 32.15 -5.02
N ARG A 38 -12.77 33.18 -5.53
CA ARG A 38 -12.74 33.57 -6.95
C ARG A 38 -11.42 34.19 -7.37
N GLN A 39 -10.78 34.96 -6.49
CA GLN A 39 -9.50 35.61 -6.79
C GLN A 39 -8.31 34.63 -6.82
N LEU A 40 -8.50 33.42 -6.30
CA LEU A 40 -7.49 32.35 -6.29
C LEU A 40 -7.73 31.27 -7.35
N ALA A 41 -8.84 31.34 -8.10
CA ALA A 41 -9.08 30.46 -9.23
C ALA A 41 -7.95 30.59 -10.28
N PRO A 42 -7.53 29.49 -10.94
CA PRO A 42 -6.62 29.61 -12.07
C PRO A 42 -7.27 30.50 -13.14
N PRO A 43 -6.53 31.45 -13.76
CA PRO A 43 -7.11 32.46 -14.63
C PRO A 43 -7.83 31.81 -15.81
N GLU A 44 -9.14 32.01 -15.89
CA GLU A 44 -9.96 31.54 -17.01
C GLU A 44 -9.49 32.19 -18.32
N GLY A 45 -9.34 31.39 -19.37
CA GLY A 45 -9.05 31.90 -20.71
C GLY A 45 -7.57 32.06 -21.08
N THR A 46 -6.62 31.42 -20.38
CA THR A 46 -5.29 31.20 -20.98
C THR A 46 -5.11 29.81 -21.56
N ASP A 47 -5.20 29.70 -22.89
CA ASP A 47 -4.45 28.75 -23.72
C ASP A 47 -2.93 29.03 -23.65
N ARG A 48 -2.42 29.22 -22.42
CA ARG A 48 -1.00 29.15 -22.18
C ARG A 48 -0.65 27.68 -22.30
N VAL A 49 0.00 27.36 -23.41
CA VAL A 49 1.04 26.35 -23.47
C VAL A 49 1.78 26.42 -22.14
N VAL A 50 1.47 25.49 -21.24
CA VAL A 50 2.24 25.30 -20.03
C VAL A 50 3.56 24.79 -20.55
N ALA A 51 4.50 25.71 -20.75
CA ALA A 51 5.90 25.38 -20.96
C ALA A 51 6.21 24.43 -19.81
N ALA A 52 6.39 23.16 -20.15
CA ALA A 52 6.42 22.09 -19.18
C ALA A 52 7.68 22.30 -18.34
N ARG A 53 7.54 23.07 -17.27
CA ARG A 53 8.45 23.03 -16.15
C ARG A 53 8.30 21.60 -15.67
N GLN A 54 9.24 20.77 -16.12
CA GLN A 54 9.49 19.47 -15.54
C GLN A 54 9.89 19.71 -14.09
N VAL A 55 8.87 19.98 -13.25
CA VAL A 55 8.75 19.22 -12.03
C VAL A 55 8.79 17.80 -12.51
N THR A 56 9.99 17.22 -12.46
CA THR A 56 10.15 15.79 -12.54
C THR A 56 9.33 15.27 -11.37
N SER A 57 8.08 14.88 -11.65
CA SER A 57 7.48 13.78 -10.91
C SER A 57 8.60 12.75 -10.84
N GLN A 58 8.95 12.33 -9.63
CA GLN A 58 9.85 11.20 -9.49
C GLN A 58 9.10 10.04 -10.15
N ALA A 59 9.42 9.80 -11.43
CA ALA A 59 8.84 8.72 -12.19
C ALA A 59 9.11 7.48 -11.36
N VAL A 60 8.08 6.70 -11.09
CA VAL A 60 8.22 5.51 -10.26
C VAL A 60 9.23 4.60 -10.92
N THR A 61 10.43 4.59 -10.36
CA THR A 61 11.57 3.86 -10.90
C THR A 61 11.54 2.42 -10.42
N SER A 62 10.71 2.07 -9.43
CA SER A 62 10.57 0.71 -8.94
C SER A 62 9.14 0.14 -8.97
N GLN A 63 9.05 -1.17 -8.85
CA GLN A 63 7.81 -1.92 -8.73
C GLN A 63 8.05 -3.18 -7.90
N VAL A 64 7.06 -3.59 -7.11
CA VAL A 64 7.03 -4.91 -6.49
C VAL A 64 6.56 -5.92 -7.54
N VAL A 65 7.39 -6.90 -7.85
CA VAL A 65 7.12 -8.00 -8.78
C VAL A 65 6.84 -9.27 -7.98
N PRO A 66 5.58 -9.73 -7.88
CA PRO A 66 5.28 -11.00 -7.25
C PRO A 66 5.71 -12.15 -8.15
N ILE A 67 6.46 -13.10 -7.62
CA ILE A 67 6.98 -14.26 -8.33
C ILE A 67 6.55 -15.51 -7.56
N VAL A 68 5.78 -16.40 -8.18
CA VAL A 68 5.54 -17.74 -7.64
C VAL A 68 6.74 -18.61 -8.00
N LEU A 69 7.49 -19.07 -7.01
CA LEU A 69 8.59 -20.02 -7.19
C LEU A 69 8.06 -21.45 -7.04
N VAL A 70 8.28 -22.27 -8.06
CA VAL A 70 8.09 -23.73 -8.00
C VAL A 70 9.49 -24.37 -8.00
N PRO A 71 10.03 -24.80 -6.85
CA PRO A 71 11.36 -25.44 -6.80
C PRO A 71 11.45 -26.73 -7.61
N ALA A 72 12.66 -27.14 -7.96
CA ALA A 72 12.91 -28.41 -8.64
C ALA A 72 12.38 -29.58 -7.81
N GLY A 73 11.58 -30.44 -8.43
CA GLY A 73 10.92 -31.57 -7.77
C GLY A 73 9.61 -31.23 -7.04
N SER A 74 9.27 -29.96 -6.86
CA SER A 74 7.96 -29.55 -6.32
C SER A 74 6.85 -29.71 -7.35
N GLN A 75 5.62 -29.90 -6.86
CA GLN A 75 4.44 -29.96 -7.73
C GLN A 75 4.10 -28.55 -8.27
N ALA A 76 3.96 -28.42 -9.59
CA ALA A 76 3.46 -27.19 -10.21
C ALA A 76 2.08 -26.79 -9.64
N LEU A 77 1.86 -25.49 -9.43
CA LEU A 77 0.57 -24.99 -8.95
C LEU A 77 -0.50 -25.17 -10.01
N SER A 78 -1.66 -25.70 -9.59
CA SER A 78 -2.89 -25.70 -10.37
C SER A 78 -3.43 -24.28 -10.58
N THR A 79 -4.33 -24.13 -11.55
CA THR A 79 -5.04 -22.86 -11.80
C THR A 79 -5.80 -22.36 -10.57
N VAL A 80 -6.33 -23.27 -9.74
CA VAL A 80 -7.05 -22.94 -8.50
C VAL A 80 -6.08 -22.36 -7.46
N GLU A 81 -4.95 -23.04 -7.20
CA GLU A 81 -3.92 -22.54 -6.28
C GLU A 81 -3.38 -21.17 -6.71
N LEU A 82 -3.10 -20.98 -8.00
CA LEU A 82 -2.63 -19.69 -8.53
C LEU A 82 -3.69 -18.58 -8.41
N ASN A 83 -4.98 -18.91 -8.50
CA ASN A 83 -6.06 -17.97 -8.21
C ASN A 83 -6.15 -17.63 -6.71
N THR A 84 -5.93 -18.60 -5.82
CA THR A 84 -5.80 -18.34 -4.37
C THR A 84 -4.65 -17.39 -4.07
N VAL A 85 -3.47 -17.57 -4.69
CA VAL A 85 -2.33 -16.64 -4.57
C VAL A 85 -2.70 -15.23 -5.06
N ARG A 86 -3.39 -15.10 -6.20
CA ARG A 86 -3.89 -13.81 -6.71
C ARG A 86 -4.82 -13.12 -5.72
N GLN A 87 -5.76 -13.85 -5.13
CA GLN A 87 -6.70 -13.30 -4.16
C GLN A 87 -6.01 -12.88 -2.86
N ALA A 88 -5.09 -13.69 -2.36
CA ALA A 88 -4.33 -13.39 -1.14
C ALA A 88 -3.43 -12.16 -1.33
N LEU A 89 -2.73 -12.06 -2.47
CA LEU A 89 -2.00 -10.83 -2.83
C LEU A 89 -2.93 -9.62 -2.99
N SER A 90 -4.15 -9.78 -3.50
CA SER A 90 -5.11 -8.67 -3.53
C SER A 90 -5.50 -8.19 -2.13
N ASN A 91 -5.49 -9.06 -1.11
CA ASN A 91 -5.73 -8.66 0.27
C ASN A 91 -4.51 -7.92 0.86
N VAL A 92 -3.29 -8.40 0.61
CA VAL A 92 -2.05 -7.70 1.01
C VAL A 92 -1.94 -6.33 0.33
N ARG A 93 -2.31 -6.22 -0.95
CA ARG A 93 -2.39 -4.94 -1.67
C ARG A 93 -3.34 -3.97 -0.97
N ARG A 94 -4.57 -4.41 -0.64
CA ARG A 94 -5.54 -3.61 0.12
C ARG A 94 -5.07 -3.24 1.52
N TRP A 95 -4.27 -4.09 2.16
CA TRP A 95 -3.63 -3.77 3.44
C TRP A 95 -2.63 -2.63 3.28
N TYR A 96 -1.72 -2.69 2.29
CA TYR A 96 -0.83 -1.58 1.96
C TYR A 96 -1.59 -0.31 1.52
N GLU A 97 -2.69 -0.46 0.79
CA GLU A 97 -3.60 0.65 0.45
C GLU A 97 -4.27 1.25 1.70
N ARG A 98 -4.42 0.51 2.80
CA ARG A 98 -4.98 1.02 4.06
C ARG A 98 -3.93 1.74 4.89
N GLU A 99 -2.73 1.18 4.99
CA GLU A 99 -1.66 1.68 5.86
C GLU A 99 -0.87 2.86 5.29
N LEU A 100 -0.73 2.94 3.96
CA LEU A 100 0.03 4.03 3.36
C LEU A 100 -0.85 5.26 3.12
N PRO A 101 -0.45 6.48 3.54
CA PRO A 101 -1.23 7.69 3.26
C PRO A 101 -1.38 8.02 1.76
N ASN A 102 -0.52 7.49 0.87
CA ASN A 102 -0.70 7.54 -0.60
C ASN A 102 -1.48 6.35 -1.17
N ARG A 103 -1.76 5.32 -0.35
CA ARG A 103 -2.43 4.07 -0.71
C ARG A 103 -1.82 3.34 -1.90
N ASN A 104 -0.53 3.53 -2.19
CA ASN A 104 -0.02 3.19 -3.52
C ASN A 104 1.42 2.67 -3.52
N VAL A 105 1.54 1.34 -3.47
CA VAL A 105 2.72 0.60 -3.92
C VAL A 105 2.49 0.25 -5.40
N ASN A 106 3.49 0.43 -6.24
CA ASN A 106 3.44 0.03 -7.65
C ASN A 106 3.69 -1.47 -7.78
N TRP A 107 2.73 -2.20 -8.37
CA TRP A 107 2.78 -3.66 -8.47
C TRP A 107 2.78 -4.14 -9.92
N ALA A 108 3.71 -5.04 -10.25
CA ALA A 108 3.66 -5.79 -11.49
C ALA A 108 2.58 -6.90 -11.45
N PRO A 109 2.22 -7.47 -12.62
CA PRO A 109 1.55 -8.76 -12.70
C PRO A 109 2.39 -9.88 -12.06
N ILE A 110 1.73 -10.93 -11.57
CA ILE A 110 2.40 -12.11 -11.01
C ILE A 110 3.15 -12.85 -12.12
N GLN A 111 4.41 -13.21 -11.86
CA GLN A 111 5.23 -14.10 -12.67
C GLN A 111 5.31 -15.49 -12.02
N VAL A 112 5.64 -16.52 -12.80
CA VAL A 112 5.89 -17.88 -12.29
C VAL A 112 7.30 -18.27 -12.71
N MET A 113 8.13 -18.68 -11.75
CA MET A 113 9.52 -19.06 -11.93
C MET A 113 9.69 -20.54 -11.60
N GLN A 114 10.35 -21.30 -12.49
CA GLN A 114 10.74 -22.67 -12.20
C GLN A 114 12.12 -22.64 -11.54
N GLY A 115 12.21 -23.10 -10.29
CA GLY A 115 13.46 -23.11 -9.55
C GLY A 115 14.44 -24.12 -10.12
N ALA A 116 15.70 -23.74 -10.28
CA ALA A 116 16.76 -24.66 -10.68
C ALA A 116 17.10 -25.70 -9.59
N GLN A 117 16.80 -25.39 -8.33
CA GLN A 117 17.15 -26.21 -7.16
C GLN A 117 15.91 -26.62 -6.36
N THR A 118 16.08 -27.59 -5.46
CA THR A 118 15.00 -28.07 -4.58
C THR A 118 14.70 -27.05 -3.47
N ALA A 119 13.49 -27.12 -2.89
CA ALA A 119 13.12 -26.25 -1.76
C ALA A 119 14.13 -26.33 -0.60
N SER A 120 14.52 -27.55 -0.21
CA SER A 120 15.51 -27.80 0.85
C SER A 120 16.88 -27.19 0.57
N TYR A 121 17.27 -27.07 -0.72
CA TYR A 121 18.51 -26.41 -1.10
C TYR A 121 18.46 -24.91 -0.80
N TYR A 122 17.39 -24.21 -1.22
CA TYR A 122 17.25 -22.77 -0.99
C TYR A 122 17.23 -22.41 0.50
N LEU A 123 16.57 -23.23 1.32
CA LEU A 123 16.48 -23.06 2.77
C LEU A 123 17.82 -23.27 3.52
N THR A 124 18.84 -23.81 2.86
CA THR A 124 20.13 -24.14 3.47
C THR A 124 21.17 -23.03 3.21
N ASN A 125 22.04 -22.74 4.18
CA ASN A 125 23.25 -21.91 4.02
C ASN A 125 23.05 -20.55 3.31
N ASN A 126 21.89 -19.90 3.47
CA ASN A 126 21.56 -18.64 2.78
C ASN A 126 21.54 -18.73 1.24
N ASN A 127 21.45 -19.93 0.65
CA ASN A 127 21.44 -20.17 -0.79
C ASN A 127 20.33 -19.38 -1.51
N VAL A 128 19.16 -19.25 -0.88
CA VAL A 128 18.07 -18.37 -1.28
C VAL A 128 18.50 -16.94 -1.69
N TRP A 129 19.47 -16.35 -0.98
CA TRP A 129 19.94 -14.99 -1.22
C TRP A 129 20.98 -14.88 -2.34
N ASN A 130 21.63 -16.00 -2.65
CA ASN A 130 22.68 -16.09 -3.67
C ASN A 130 22.09 -16.44 -5.04
N ASP A 131 21.21 -17.44 -5.08
CA ASP A 131 20.83 -18.12 -6.32
C ASP A 131 19.56 -17.55 -6.96
N ILE A 132 18.50 -17.32 -6.17
CA ILE A 132 17.23 -16.76 -6.67
C ILE A 132 17.42 -15.45 -7.47
N PRO A 133 18.25 -14.48 -7.05
CA PRO A 133 18.51 -13.27 -7.86
C PRO A 133 19.08 -13.57 -9.24
N GLY A 134 19.94 -14.60 -9.34
CA GLY A 134 20.49 -15.10 -10.60
C GLY A 134 19.45 -15.83 -11.45
N GLU A 135 18.55 -16.59 -10.83
CA GLU A 135 17.46 -17.28 -11.52
C GLU A 135 16.41 -16.30 -12.07
N ILE A 136 16.05 -15.26 -11.31
CA ILE A 136 15.19 -14.15 -11.78
C ILE A 136 15.86 -13.46 -12.97
N GLN A 137 17.19 -13.24 -12.92
CA GLN A 137 17.94 -12.66 -14.03
C GLN A 137 17.96 -13.56 -15.27
N GLY A 138 18.07 -14.88 -15.08
CA GLY A 138 18.03 -15.86 -16.17
C GLY A 138 16.67 -16.01 -16.83
N GLN A 139 15.58 -15.98 -16.06
CA GLN A 139 14.22 -16.22 -16.57
C GLN A 139 13.47 -14.95 -16.99
N PHE A 140 13.73 -13.80 -16.33
CA PHE A 140 13.00 -12.56 -16.57
C PHE A 140 13.87 -11.39 -17.03
N GLY A 141 15.20 -11.57 -17.10
CA GLY A 141 16.13 -10.56 -17.63
C GLY A 141 16.49 -9.42 -16.65
N TRP A 142 16.16 -9.54 -15.36
CA TRP A 142 16.50 -8.54 -14.33
C TRP A 142 16.90 -9.20 -13.01
N ASN A 143 17.75 -8.55 -12.23
CA ASN A 143 18.24 -9.06 -10.94
C ASN A 143 17.84 -8.09 -9.82
N PRO A 144 17.20 -8.53 -8.72
CA PRO A 144 16.83 -7.64 -7.60
C PRO A 144 18.05 -6.99 -6.92
N TRP A 145 19.23 -7.61 -6.98
CA TRP A 145 20.47 -7.08 -6.39
C TRP A 145 21.31 -6.21 -7.33
N ALA A 146 21.01 -6.17 -8.63
CA ALA A 146 21.78 -5.37 -9.59
C ALA A 146 21.13 -4.02 -9.89
N TYR A 147 21.96 -2.98 -10.03
CA TYR A 147 21.57 -1.73 -10.68
C TYR A 147 21.83 -1.86 -12.19
N THR A 148 20.78 -1.92 -13.00
CA THR A 148 20.87 -2.11 -14.47
C THR A 148 20.37 -0.90 -15.26
N GLY A 149 20.68 0.32 -14.79
CA GLY A 149 20.51 1.57 -15.57
C GLY A 149 19.08 1.87 -16.04
N GLY A 150 18.08 1.28 -15.39
CA GLY A 150 16.67 1.32 -15.75
C GLY A 150 15.79 1.03 -14.53
N ALA A 151 14.56 0.57 -14.75
CA ALA A 151 13.62 0.36 -13.65
C ALA A 151 14.13 -0.65 -12.61
N HIS A 152 14.27 -0.19 -11.37
CA HIS A 152 14.48 -0.98 -10.17
C HIS A 152 13.29 -1.90 -9.94
N ARG A 153 13.50 -2.96 -9.15
CA ARG A 153 12.46 -3.94 -8.84
C ARG A 153 12.68 -4.53 -7.47
N ILE A 154 11.58 -4.73 -6.76
CA ILE A 154 11.51 -5.54 -5.55
C ILE A 154 10.92 -6.90 -5.96
N ALA A 155 11.66 -7.98 -5.78
CA ALA A 155 11.12 -9.32 -5.94
C ALA A 155 10.32 -9.70 -4.69
N LEU A 156 9.05 -10.11 -4.85
CA LEU A 156 8.28 -10.77 -3.79
C LEU A 156 8.08 -12.23 -4.20
N VAL A 157 8.96 -13.10 -3.70
CA VAL A 157 8.97 -14.53 -4.04
C VAL A 157 8.05 -15.30 -3.10
N MET A 158 7.09 -16.04 -3.66
CA MET A 158 6.20 -16.91 -2.91
C MET A 158 6.50 -18.35 -3.35
N GLY A 159 7.22 -19.10 -2.52
CA GLY A 159 7.75 -20.41 -2.90
C GLY A 159 6.94 -21.58 -2.36
N ARG A 160 6.80 -22.65 -3.15
CA ARG A 160 6.26 -23.94 -2.69
C ARG A 160 7.31 -24.73 -1.91
N ASP A 161 6.84 -25.52 -0.95
CA ASP A 161 7.61 -26.43 -0.10
C ASP A 161 8.72 -25.75 0.75
N LEU A 162 8.59 -24.44 1.00
CA LEU A 162 9.53 -23.66 1.85
C LEU A 162 9.22 -23.75 3.35
N LEU A 163 8.21 -24.53 3.75
CA LEU A 163 7.88 -24.87 5.14
C LEU A 163 7.65 -23.65 6.06
N GLY A 164 6.97 -22.62 5.56
CA GLY A 164 6.71 -21.39 6.31
C GLY A 164 7.94 -20.52 6.56
N TRP A 165 9.10 -20.84 5.97
CA TRP A 165 10.27 -19.98 6.02
C TRP A 165 10.00 -18.66 5.28
N ALA A 166 10.53 -17.57 5.84
CA ALA A 166 10.36 -16.23 5.34
C ALA A 166 11.62 -15.40 5.63
N GLY A 167 11.77 -14.31 4.87
CA GLY A 167 12.80 -13.32 5.10
C GLY A 167 12.81 -12.27 3.99
N ALA A 168 13.51 -11.16 4.22
CA ALA A 168 13.70 -10.13 3.22
C ALA A 168 14.99 -9.32 3.40
N ASN A 169 15.41 -8.67 2.33
CA ASN A 169 16.39 -7.59 2.37
C ASN A 169 16.05 -6.52 1.31
N GLY A 170 16.42 -5.27 1.57
CA GLY A 170 16.02 -4.11 0.78
C GLY A 170 17.10 -3.04 0.67
N TYR A 171 16.95 -2.19 -0.34
CA TYR A 171 17.79 -1.03 -0.60
C TYR A 171 16.94 0.24 -0.70
N THR A 172 17.47 1.36 -0.26
CA THR A 172 16.78 2.67 -0.26
C THR A 172 16.47 3.19 -1.67
N ASP A 173 17.13 2.67 -2.69
CA ASP A 173 16.83 2.95 -4.09
C ASP A 173 15.57 2.22 -4.60
N GLY A 174 14.93 1.38 -3.79
CA GLY A 174 13.76 0.61 -4.18
C GLY A 174 14.08 -0.70 -4.88
N ARG A 175 15.28 -1.26 -4.68
CA ARG A 175 15.59 -2.66 -5.01
C ARG A 175 15.41 -3.55 -3.77
N GLY A 176 15.05 -4.82 -3.95
CA GLY A 176 14.75 -5.70 -2.82
C GLY A 176 14.43 -7.14 -3.21
N LEU A 177 14.52 -8.05 -2.25
CA LEU A 177 13.96 -9.40 -2.33
C LEU A 177 13.29 -9.72 -0.99
N ALA A 178 11.98 -9.94 -1.02
CA ALA A 178 11.23 -10.62 0.02
C ALA A 178 10.89 -12.03 -0.45
N ILE A 179 10.84 -12.97 0.47
CA ILE A 179 10.49 -14.35 0.18
C ILE A 179 9.67 -14.96 1.33
N VAL A 180 8.63 -15.71 0.95
CA VAL A 180 7.69 -16.37 1.86
C VAL A 180 7.31 -17.75 1.35
N GLY A 181 7.14 -18.72 2.25
CA GLY A 181 6.54 -20.02 1.92
C GLY A 181 5.05 -19.92 1.62
N LEU A 182 4.52 -20.86 0.82
CA LEU A 182 3.11 -20.91 0.40
C LEU A 182 2.24 -21.87 1.25
N GLU A 183 2.83 -22.62 2.18
CA GLU A 183 2.16 -23.72 2.88
C GLU A 183 0.98 -23.22 3.70
N SER A 184 1.17 -22.13 4.45
CA SER A 184 0.12 -21.49 5.25
C SER A 184 -1.02 -20.88 4.42
N LEU A 185 -0.83 -20.72 3.10
CA LEU A 185 -1.88 -20.25 2.20
C LEU A 185 -2.62 -21.40 1.49
N LEU A 186 -1.85 -22.33 0.90
CA LEU A 186 -2.34 -23.33 -0.04
C LEU A 186 -2.46 -24.74 0.56
N GLU A 187 -1.66 -25.06 1.58
CA GLU A 187 -1.43 -26.43 2.04
C GLU A 187 -1.55 -26.56 3.57
N LEU A 188 -2.52 -25.87 4.17
CA LEU A 188 -2.80 -25.89 5.62
C LEU A 188 -2.73 -27.29 6.27
N PRO A 189 -3.23 -28.39 5.66
CA PRO A 189 -3.09 -29.72 6.25
C PRO A 189 -1.65 -30.22 6.38
N LYS A 190 -0.72 -29.79 5.50
CA LYS A 190 0.70 -30.17 5.57
C LYS A 190 1.45 -29.48 6.72
N CYS A 191 1.09 -28.24 7.05
CA CYS A 191 1.72 -27.48 8.13
C CYS A 191 0.97 -27.53 9.47
N ALA A 192 -0.17 -28.23 9.53
CA ALA A 192 -1.05 -28.25 10.68
C ALA A 192 -0.32 -28.57 12.00
N GLY A 193 -0.66 -27.84 13.07
CA GLY A 193 0.01 -27.92 14.37
C GLY A 193 1.15 -26.92 14.55
N ASN A 194 1.65 -26.29 13.49
CA ASN A 194 2.57 -25.16 13.60
C ASN A 194 1.81 -23.85 13.85
N TRP A 195 2.33 -22.99 14.74
CA TRP A 195 1.73 -21.70 15.10
C TRP A 195 1.61 -20.73 13.91
N TRP A 196 2.52 -20.83 12.94
CA TRP A 196 2.55 -20.05 11.70
C TRP A 196 1.64 -20.59 10.58
N CYS A 197 0.99 -21.75 10.78
CA CYS A 197 0.16 -22.41 9.77
C CYS A 197 -1.27 -21.87 9.74
N THR A 198 -1.43 -20.58 9.44
CA THR A 198 -2.74 -19.97 9.16
C THR A 198 -2.64 -19.03 7.96
N GLN A 199 -3.75 -18.87 7.23
CA GLN A 199 -3.79 -17.91 6.12
C GLN A 199 -3.58 -16.48 6.61
N GLU A 200 -4.06 -16.13 7.81
CA GLU A 200 -3.85 -14.79 8.37
C GLU A 200 -2.35 -14.52 8.61
N PHE A 201 -1.63 -15.51 9.15
CA PHE A 201 -0.18 -15.44 9.34
C PHE A 201 0.58 -15.32 8.02
N TRP A 202 0.11 -15.99 6.95
CA TRP A 202 0.68 -15.83 5.61
C TRP A 202 0.58 -14.39 5.11
N HIS A 203 -0.61 -13.78 5.18
CA HIS A 203 -0.84 -12.41 4.72
C HIS A 203 0.02 -11.39 5.50
N GLY A 204 0.12 -11.56 6.83
CA GLY A 204 0.92 -10.69 7.67
C GLY A 204 2.42 -10.88 7.46
N THR A 205 2.88 -12.11 7.23
CA THR A 205 4.28 -12.38 6.87
C THR A 205 4.63 -11.74 5.52
N VAL A 206 3.78 -11.86 4.50
CA VAL A 206 3.98 -11.16 3.22
C VAL A 206 4.05 -9.64 3.42
N ALA A 207 3.20 -9.08 4.29
CA ALA A 207 3.21 -7.65 4.58
C ALA A 207 4.49 -7.20 5.29
N HIS A 208 4.94 -7.97 6.28
CA HIS A 208 6.15 -7.76 7.07
C HIS A 208 7.43 -7.86 6.23
N GLU A 209 7.63 -8.97 5.52
CA GLU A 209 8.82 -9.18 4.68
C GLU A 209 8.90 -8.14 3.56
N LEU A 210 7.77 -7.77 2.96
CA LEU A 210 7.78 -6.68 1.99
C LEU A 210 8.14 -5.33 2.65
N GLY A 211 7.77 -5.12 3.92
CA GLY A 211 8.21 -3.98 4.73
C GLY A 211 9.73 -3.86 4.81
N HIS A 212 10.43 -4.96 5.05
CA HIS A 212 11.90 -5.01 5.03
C HIS A 212 12.51 -4.65 3.66
N THR A 213 11.84 -4.96 2.53
CA THR A 213 12.32 -4.52 1.21
C THR A 213 12.25 -3.00 1.03
N PHE A 214 11.36 -2.33 1.77
CA PHE A 214 11.32 -0.86 1.89
C PHE A 214 12.28 -0.32 2.96
N THR A 215 13.26 -1.12 3.41
CA THR A 215 14.27 -0.80 4.43
C THR A 215 13.74 -0.54 5.84
N LEU A 216 12.51 -0.98 6.15
CA LEU A 216 12.01 -0.97 7.52
C LEU A 216 12.77 -1.99 8.38
N PRO A 217 13.25 -1.63 9.58
CA PRO A 217 13.73 -2.60 10.57
C PRO A 217 12.55 -3.26 11.30
N HIS A 218 12.84 -4.30 12.11
CA HIS A 218 11.91 -4.69 13.17
C HIS A 218 11.68 -3.53 14.15
N ASP A 219 10.50 -3.45 14.74
CA ASP A 219 10.19 -2.55 15.86
C ASP A 219 9.60 -3.31 17.06
N THR A 220 9.37 -2.60 18.17
CA THR A 220 8.83 -3.17 19.42
C THR A 220 7.40 -2.68 19.72
N VAL A 221 6.68 -2.17 18.73
CA VAL A 221 5.33 -1.63 18.87
C VAL A 221 4.33 -2.77 18.71
N ALA A 222 3.59 -3.08 19.76
CA ALA A 222 2.86 -4.36 19.89
C ALA A 222 1.83 -4.64 18.78
N ASP A 223 1.25 -3.58 18.19
CA ASP A 223 0.29 -3.59 17.08
C ASP A 223 0.92 -3.28 15.70
N SER A 224 2.24 -3.02 15.64
CA SER A 224 2.96 -2.85 14.38
C SER A 224 3.07 -4.17 13.64
N ILE A 225 2.90 -4.14 12.31
CA ILE A 225 3.24 -5.27 11.44
C ILE A 225 4.73 -5.58 11.48
N MET A 226 5.59 -4.58 11.72
CA MET A 226 7.05 -4.75 11.76
C MET A 226 7.55 -5.28 13.12
N SER A 227 6.67 -5.43 14.11
CA SER A 227 7.00 -6.12 15.36
C SER A 227 6.70 -7.61 15.29
N PHE A 228 5.58 -7.98 14.67
CA PHE A 228 5.17 -9.38 14.49
C PHE A 228 4.13 -9.51 13.36
N HIS A 229 4.02 -10.70 12.77
CA HIS A 229 3.33 -10.93 11.48
C HIS A 229 2.02 -11.76 11.58
N ASP A 230 1.50 -11.99 12.78
CA ASP A 230 0.14 -12.49 12.97
C ASP A 230 -0.92 -11.38 12.81
N ALA A 231 -2.21 -11.72 12.91
CA ALA A 231 -3.30 -10.75 13.07
C ALA A 231 -3.28 -9.55 12.09
N TYR A 232 -2.83 -9.76 10.84
CA TYR A 232 -2.49 -8.65 9.93
C TYR A 232 -3.65 -7.67 9.70
N THR A 233 -4.88 -8.17 9.81
CA THR A 233 -6.10 -7.36 9.68
C THR A 233 -6.18 -6.24 10.73
N THR A 234 -5.63 -6.43 11.93
CA THR A 234 -5.58 -5.45 13.03
C THR A 234 -4.20 -4.83 13.27
N ARG A 235 -3.17 -5.27 12.53
CA ARG A 235 -1.81 -4.69 12.59
C ARG A 235 -1.62 -3.57 11.59
N HIS A 236 -0.74 -2.63 11.94
CA HIS A 236 -0.56 -1.36 11.24
C HIS A 236 0.91 -1.04 10.93
N PHE A 237 1.15 -0.06 10.07
CA PHE A 237 2.44 0.63 10.07
C PHE A 237 2.46 1.73 11.14
N THR A 238 3.57 1.87 11.86
CA THR A 238 3.84 3.10 12.62
C THR A 238 3.94 4.30 11.66
N ALA A 239 3.68 5.52 12.15
CA ALA A 239 3.76 6.72 11.30
C ALA A 239 5.13 6.88 10.62
N THR A 240 6.22 6.52 11.32
CA THR A 240 7.57 6.48 10.76
C THR A 240 7.72 5.43 9.67
N ALA A 241 7.22 4.20 9.89
CA ALA A 241 7.28 3.14 8.90
C ALA A 241 6.49 3.50 7.63
N ALA A 242 5.27 4.02 7.77
CA ALA A 242 4.47 4.50 6.64
C ALA A 242 5.21 5.58 5.84
N THR A 243 5.84 6.56 6.52
CA THR A 243 6.64 7.61 5.88
C THR A 243 7.82 7.05 5.10
N THR A 244 8.56 6.08 5.66
CA THR A 244 9.69 5.43 4.97
C THR A 244 9.24 4.67 3.72
N VAL A 245 8.13 3.93 3.78
CA VAL A 245 7.58 3.23 2.61
C VAL A 245 7.15 4.23 1.53
N GLN A 246 6.50 5.34 1.90
CA GLN A 246 6.12 6.42 0.97
C GLN A 246 7.31 7.15 0.33
N ALA A 247 8.48 7.15 0.95
CA ALA A 247 9.70 7.70 0.38
C ALA A 247 10.38 6.74 -0.61
N ASN A 248 9.94 5.47 -0.66
CA ASN A 248 10.55 4.46 -1.52
C ASN A 248 10.13 4.66 -2.99
N PRO A 249 11.06 4.55 -3.97
CA PRO A 249 10.74 4.69 -5.40
C PRO A 249 9.79 3.65 -5.99
N ALA A 250 9.42 2.62 -5.23
CA ALA A 250 8.36 1.66 -5.57
C ALA A 250 6.95 2.17 -5.20
N THR A 251 6.81 3.31 -4.53
CA THR A 251 5.52 3.94 -4.25
C THR A 251 5.28 5.13 -5.17
N LEU A 252 4.04 5.30 -5.63
CA LEU A 252 3.70 6.45 -6.47
C LEU A 252 3.74 7.73 -5.62
N PRO A 253 4.48 8.77 -6.06
CA PRO A 253 4.40 10.07 -5.41
C PRO A 253 2.96 10.56 -5.49
N LYS A 254 2.56 11.30 -4.47
CA LYS A 254 1.27 11.97 -4.44
C LYS A 254 1.14 12.92 -5.62
N LYS A 255 -0.04 12.93 -6.23
CA LYS A 255 -0.42 13.90 -7.27
C LYS A 255 -0.33 15.32 -6.71
N ALA A 256 0.27 16.22 -7.50
CA ALA A 256 0.39 17.62 -7.15
C ALA A 256 -0.98 18.32 -7.18
N ASN A 257 -1.04 19.53 -6.61
CA ASN A 257 -2.24 20.36 -6.69
C ASN A 257 -2.60 20.65 -8.15
N TRP A 258 -3.89 20.60 -8.47
CA TRP A 258 -4.44 20.72 -9.82
C TRP A 258 -4.06 19.61 -10.80
N GLU A 259 -3.65 18.43 -10.32
CA GLU A 259 -3.75 17.19 -11.09
C GLU A 259 -5.12 16.53 -10.92
N TYR A 260 -5.59 15.80 -11.94
CA TYR A 260 -6.82 15.02 -11.86
C TYR A 260 -6.71 13.89 -10.84
N CYS A 261 -7.71 13.74 -9.98
CA CYS A 261 -7.75 12.70 -8.96
C CYS A 261 -9.08 11.92 -9.00
N SER A 262 -9.10 10.72 -8.41
CA SER A 262 -10.32 9.93 -8.21
C SER A 262 -10.72 9.79 -6.73
N ILE A 263 -9.85 10.19 -5.80
CA ILE A 263 -9.99 10.02 -4.34
C ILE A 263 -8.98 10.91 -3.60
N ASP A 264 -9.31 11.35 -2.38
CA ASP A 264 -8.45 12.19 -1.52
C ASP A 264 -7.01 11.71 -1.43
N TYR A 265 -6.83 10.39 -1.29
CA TYR A 265 -5.53 9.78 -1.08
C TYR A 265 -4.65 9.70 -2.34
N GLU A 266 -5.12 10.10 -3.52
CA GLU A 266 -4.22 10.34 -4.64
C GLU A 266 -3.40 11.64 -4.45
N CYS A 267 -3.93 12.59 -3.68
CA CYS A 267 -3.43 13.96 -3.59
C CYS A 267 -2.43 14.18 -2.45
N ALA A 268 -1.47 15.09 -2.67
CA ALA A 268 -0.46 15.46 -1.67
C ALA A 268 -1.09 16.08 -0.41
N THR A 269 -2.15 16.85 -0.60
CA THR A 269 -2.95 17.52 0.43
C THR A 269 -4.00 16.63 1.11
N LEU A 270 -4.09 15.35 0.73
CA LEU A 270 -5.19 14.45 1.12
C LEU A 270 -6.59 15.03 0.79
N ARG A 271 -6.68 15.85 -0.25
CA ARG A 271 -7.91 16.53 -0.65
C ARG A 271 -8.11 16.44 -2.17
N CYS A 272 -9.07 15.62 -2.57
CA CYS A 272 -9.54 15.50 -3.94
C CYS A 272 -10.95 16.07 -4.02
N GLY A 273 -11.21 16.91 -5.01
CA GLY A 273 -12.46 17.65 -5.08
C GLY A 273 -12.63 18.45 -6.36
N GLY A 274 -13.83 18.94 -6.58
CA GLY A 274 -14.10 19.79 -7.73
C GLY A 274 -13.32 21.11 -7.71
N ASN A 275 -12.90 21.58 -8.88
CA ASN A 275 -12.70 23.02 -9.07
C ASN A 275 -14.00 23.61 -9.63
N TRP A 276 -14.25 24.90 -9.42
CA TRP A 276 -15.55 25.52 -9.71
C TRP A 276 -15.97 25.42 -11.20
N SER A 277 -15.03 25.31 -12.13
CA SER A 277 -15.26 25.37 -13.58
C SER A 277 -15.15 24.03 -14.33
N GLY A 278 -14.85 22.92 -13.64
CA GLY A 278 -14.60 21.61 -14.27
C GLY A 278 -15.63 20.51 -14.00
N ASP A 279 -15.70 19.54 -14.93
CA ASP A 279 -16.47 18.28 -14.84
C ASP A 279 -15.73 17.16 -14.08
N ARG A 280 -14.52 17.46 -13.57
CA ARG A 280 -13.57 16.50 -13.00
C ARG A 280 -13.14 16.91 -11.58
N LEU A 281 -12.71 15.91 -10.83
CA LEU A 281 -12.05 16.08 -9.54
C LEU A 281 -10.56 16.38 -9.73
N TRP A 282 -10.04 17.27 -8.89
CA TRP A 282 -8.69 17.79 -8.87
C TRP A 282 -8.10 17.69 -7.45
N CYS A 283 -6.79 17.55 -7.35
CA CYS A 283 -6.10 17.68 -6.08
C CYS A 283 -6.12 19.14 -5.61
N LEU A 284 -6.82 19.39 -4.51
CA LEU A 284 -7.10 20.74 -4.01
C LEU A 284 -5.98 21.21 -3.08
N PRO A 285 -5.45 22.44 -3.25
CA PRO A 285 -4.30 22.92 -2.49
C PRO A 285 -4.62 23.20 -1.01
N THR A 286 -5.86 23.55 -0.68
CA THR A 286 -6.30 23.95 0.67
C THR A 286 -7.76 23.57 0.93
N PRO A 287 -8.22 23.61 2.20
CA PRO A 287 -9.64 23.45 2.54
C PRO A 287 -10.59 24.50 1.95
N ALA A 288 -10.09 25.69 1.56
CA ALA A 288 -10.88 26.78 0.99
C ALA A 288 -11.59 26.40 -0.33
N TYR A 289 -11.01 25.45 -1.06
CA TYR A 289 -11.67 24.86 -2.23
C TYR A 289 -12.66 23.77 -1.77
N PRO A 290 -13.95 23.86 -2.15
CA PRO A 290 -14.94 22.86 -1.77
C PRO A 290 -14.62 21.52 -2.44
N LYS A 291 -14.83 20.39 -1.76
CA LYS A 291 -14.73 19.08 -2.41
C LYS A 291 -15.77 18.87 -3.51
N GLN A 292 -16.87 19.62 -3.41
CA GLN A 292 -18.02 19.59 -4.29
C GLN A 292 -17.83 20.67 -5.39
N ALA A 293 -17.75 20.29 -6.66
CA ALA A 293 -17.98 21.26 -7.75
C ALA A 293 -19.46 21.29 -8.13
N GLN A 294 -19.94 22.48 -8.45
CA GLN A 294 -21.30 22.69 -8.95
C GLN A 294 -21.56 21.99 -10.30
N ASN A 295 -20.49 21.70 -11.05
CA ASN A 295 -20.55 21.17 -12.42
C ASN A 295 -20.28 19.66 -12.54
N ILE A 296 -20.10 18.92 -11.42
CA ILE A 296 -19.99 17.46 -11.46
C ILE A 296 -21.41 16.87 -11.67
N PRO A 297 -21.67 16.15 -12.77
CA PRO A 297 -23.00 15.61 -13.01
C PRO A 297 -23.42 14.60 -11.94
N ALA A 298 -24.72 14.56 -11.65
CA ALA A 298 -25.34 13.57 -10.75
C ALA A 298 -25.40 12.12 -11.32
N THR A 299 -24.48 11.81 -12.23
CA THR A 299 -24.21 10.49 -12.78
C THR A 299 -22.72 10.13 -12.68
N PHE A 300 -21.91 11.01 -12.08
CA PHE A 300 -20.48 10.79 -11.87
C PHE A 300 -20.23 9.61 -10.92
N THR A 301 -19.35 8.70 -11.34
CA THR A 301 -18.97 7.51 -10.58
C THR A 301 -18.20 7.90 -9.31
N CYS A 302 -18.71 7.51 -8.15
CA CYS A 302 -18.13 7.81 -6.84
C CYS A 302 -17.72 6.54 -6.10
N ARG A 303 -16.90 6.67 -5.06
CA ARG A 303 -16.63 5.63 -4.06
C ARG A 303 -17.13 6.04 -2.68
N GLU A 304 -17.11 7.34 -2.38
CA GLU A 304 -17.38 7.93 -1.08
C GLU A 304 -18.40 9.08 -1.15
N ASN A 305 -19.16 9.27 -0.09
CA ASN A 305 -20.15 10.34 0.07
C ASN A 305 -19.56 11.75 -0.07
N SER A 306 -18.32 11.94 0.39
CA SER A 306 -17.54 13.20 0.35
C SER A 306 -17.28 13.74 -1.05
N GLN A 307 -17.42 12.91 -2.09
CA GLN A 307 -17.17 13.24 -3.50
C GLN A 307 -18.40 13.83 -4.19
N CYS A 308 -19.56 13.81 -3.53
CA CYS A 308 -20.85 14.15 -4.13
C CYS A 308 -21.38 15.47 -3.58
N LEU A 309 -21.94 16.31 -4.45
CA LEU A 309 -22.60 17.57 -4.06
C LEU A 309 -23.72 17.33 -3.03
N THR A 310 -24.47 16.24 -3.21
CA THR A 310 -25.54 15.78 -2.30
C THR A 310 -25.05 15.10 -1.03
N GLY A 311 -23.73 14.86 -0.89
CA GLY A 311 -23.18 14.07 0.22
C GLY A 311 -23.56 12.58 0.17
N ILE A 312 -24.10 12.08 -0.94
CA ILE A 312 -24.63 10.71 -1.08
C ILE A 312 -24.00 10.03 -2.31
N CYS A 313 -23.25 8.97 -2.06
CA CYS A 313 -22.69 8.08 -3.06
C CYS A 313 -23.41 6.73 -3.02
N THR A 314 -24.26 6.44 -4.02
CA THR A 314 -25.19 5.30 -4.01
C THR A 314 -24.99 4.40 -5.23
N PHE A 315 -25.35 3.12 -5.14
CA PHE A 315 -25.23 2.20 -6.28
C PHE A 315 -26.32 2.48 -7.33
N SER A 316 -25.93 2.71 -8.58
CA SER A 316 -26.83 2.80 -9.73
C SER A 316 -26.80 1.48 -10.51
N PRO A 317 -27.90 0.70 -10.51
CA PRO A 317 -28.02 -0.50 -11.33
C PRO A 317 -27.83 -0.21 -12.83
N ALA A 318 -28.26 0.96 -13.30
CA ALA A 318 -28.13 1.36 -14.70
C ALA A 318 -26.67 1.66 -15.12
N ALA A 319 -25.82 2.08 -14.18
CA ALA A 319 -24.39 2.32 -14.43
C ALA A 319 -23.50 1.12 -14.05
N GLY A 320 -24.04 0.10 -13.38
CA GLY A 320 -23.26 -0.99 -12.79
C GLY A 320 -22.25 -0.55 -11.72
N ALA A 321 -22.39 0.67 -11.20
CA ALA A 321 -21.39 1.35 -10.40
C ALA A 321 -22.04 2.26 -9.35
N LYS A 322 -21.26 2.65 -8.32
CA LYS A 322 -21.65 3.73 -7.40
C LYS A 322 -21.57 5.08 -8.12
N VAL A 323 -22.61 5.90 -8.01
CA VAL A 323 -22.71 7.26 -8.56
C VAL A 323 -23.24 8.25 -7.52
N CYS A 324 -22.92 9.52 -7.71
CA CYS A 324 -23.46 10.57 -6.85
C CYS A 324 -24.97 10.74 -7.05
N ALA A 325 -25.75 10.85 -5.96
CA ALA A 325 -27.19 11.04 -6.05
C ALA A 325 -27.55 12.43 -6.62
N SER A 326 -28.62 12.51 -7.40
CA SER A 326 -29.13 13.74 -8.04
C SER A 326 -29.96 14.65 -7.13
N SER A 327 -30.34 14.16 -5.96
CA SER A 327 -30.97 14.94 -4.91
C SER A 327 -30.51 14.42 -3.54
N ALA A 328 -30.61 15.26 -2.50
CA ALA A 328 -30.26 14.89 -1.13
C ALA A 328 -31.32 13.98 -0.45
N SER A 329 -32.32 13.50 -1.20
CA SER A 329 -33.32 12.57 -0.70
C SER A 329 -32.75 11.15 -0.68
N PRO A 330 -32.78 10.42 0.45
CA PRO A 330 -32.39 9.03 0.47
C PRO A 330 -33.40 8.21 -0.33
N ASN A 331 -33.00 7.77 -1.53
CA ASN A 331 -33.65 6.66 -2.20
C ASN A 331 -33.41 5.41 -1.33
N TYR A 332 -34.34 5.15 -0.41
CA TYR A 332 -34.42 3.89 0.32
C TYR A 332 -34.69 2.77 -0.68
N VAL A 333 -33.60 2.19 -1.21
CA VAL A 333 -33.66 0.88 -1.82
C VAL A 333 -33.94 -0.08 -0.68
N THR A 334 -35.21 -0.46 -0.52
CA THR A 334 -35.60 -1.55 0.37
C THR A 334 -34.76 -2.77 0.02
N PRO A 335 -34.04 -3.40 0.97
CA PRO A 335 -33.26 -4.58 0.69
C PRO A 335 -34.17 -5.66 0.13
N PHE A 336 -33.92 -6.06 -1.10
CA PHE A 336 -34.61 -7.17 -1.75
C PHE A 336 -34.10 -8.46 -1.11
N PHE A 337 -34.71 -8.86 0.00
CA PHE A 337 -34.61 -10.22 0.50
C PHE A 337 -35.39 -11.09 -0.49
N PRO A 338 -34.74 -12.00 -1.25
CA PRO A 338 -35.49 -13.05 -1.92
C PRO A 338 -36.12 -13.91 -0.84
N ASP A 339 -37.44 -14.10 -0.89
CA ASP A 339 -38.15 -14.99 0.02
C ASP A 339 -37.52 -16.39 -0.06
N VAL A 340 -36.94 -16.84 1.05
CA VAL A 340 -36.52 -18.22 1.26
C VAL A 340 -37.75 -18.96 1.82
N PRO A 341 -38.14 -20.11 1.27
CA PRO A 341 -39.41 -20.79 1.57
C PRO A 341 -39.54 -21.29 3.02
#